data_AF-A0A642PJI9-F1
#
_entry.id   AF-A0A642PJI9-F1
#
_cell.length_a   1.000
_cell.length_b   1.000
_cell.length_c   1.000
_cell.angle_alpha   90.00
_cell.angle_beta   90.00
_cell.angle_gamma   90.00
#
_symmetry.space_group_name_H-M   'P 1'
#
loop_
_entity.id
_entity.type
_entity.pdbx_description
1 polymer ?
#
loop_
_entity_poly.entity_id
_entity_poly.type
_entity_poly.pdbx_seq_one_letter_code
_entity_poly.pdbx_strand_id
1 'polypeptide(L)'
;EHYRDGDHSLSWTFEPGAALSIKKDLKFEKKDPTGKDTYLSAFIVWVYNEQAQDKQILFEFLKDGKVCTSFPFGINFTGWRGAWVCYERDMQGTPEEGMDEIRIVAPDVKGKLFFDHLITASKVDARQQTADLQVPFVNKGTTNHWLVIYEHSLWKPDIPLTDVTEAQKQDIRIMEKRFRGMLYTPSALSDKEMQSIREKYDFYRITYKNGKVAGRPIYFVRHSEAYERMVPDWDKDMFSRLGIEISDYFNLMKRVAIAYNNAEDAALKHELKQKFIAMYDNATDQGIAYGSCWGNIHHYGYSMRGLFVAYFLMKDVLREVGKLEEAVRTLNWYAITNEVYPEPAVNGIDID
;
A
#
# COMPACT_ATOMS: atom_id res chain seq x y z
N GLU A 1 16.30 -11.44 -2.70
CA GLU A 1 16.23 -10.87 -1.34
C GLU A 1 14.83 -10.38 -1.06
N HIS A 2 14.29 -9.56 -1.95
CA HIS A 2 12.87 -9.14 -1.98
C HIS A 2 12.26 -9.48 -3.33
N TYR A 3 10.95 -9.63 -3.41
CA TYR A 3 10.18 -9.80 -4.65
C TYR A 3 8.74 -9.33 -4.43
N ARG A 4 8.13 -8.81 -5.50
CA ARG A 4 6.72 -8.39 -5.55
C ARG A 4 5.91 -9.31 -6.45
N ASP A 5 6.51 -9.89 -7.48
CA ASP A 5 5.95 -10.97 -8.28
C ASP A 5 7.01 -12.07 -8.49
N GLY A 6 6.58 -13.31 -8.70
CA GLY A 6 7.49 -14.46 -8.82
C GLY A 6 8.34 -14.69 -7.57
N ASP A 7 9.65 -14.83 -7.75
CA ASP A 7 10.63 -15.18 -6.71
C ASP A 7 11.92 -14.33 -6.74
N HIS A 8 12.02 -13.36 -7.66
CA HIS A 8 13.20 -12.51 -7.85
C HIS A 8 12.81 -11.05 -8.11
N SER A 9 13.74 -10.14 -7.85
CA SER A 9 13.67 -8.72 -8.24
C SER A 9 15.03 -8.24 -8.73
N LEU A 10 15.06 -7.12 -9.45
CA LEU A 10 16.29 -6.49 -9.90
C LEU A 10 16.88 -5.64 -8.76
N SER A 11 18.00 -6.09 -8.19
CA SER A 11 18.79 -5.29 -7.24
C SER A 11 19.68 -4.29 -7.98
N TRP A 12 19.55 -3.01 -7.66
CA TRP A 12 20.41 -1.94 -8.17
C TRP A 12 21.11 -1.22 -7.02
N THR A 13 22.43 -1.43 -6.92
CA THR A 13 23.31 -0.65 -6.07
C THR A 13 23.92 0.48 -6.90
N PHE A 14 23.86 1.72 -6.42
CA PHE A 14 24.25 2.90 -7.17
C PHE A 14 25.15 3.84 -6.38
N GLU A 15 26.00 4.54 -7.12
CA GLU A 15 26.75 5.71 -6.69
C GLU A 15 25.97 7.00 -7.02
N PRO A 16 26.32 8.15 -6.41
CA PRO A 16 25.67 9.43 -6.68
C PRO A 16 25.57 9.74 -8.18
N GLY A 17 24.36 10.05 -8.66
CA GLY A 17 24.10 10.41 -10.05
C GLY A 17 24.24 9.27 -11.07
N ALA A 18 24.44 8.02 -10.64
CA ALA A 18 24.45 6.87 -11.54
C ALA A 18 23.08 6.66 -12.20
N ALA A 19 23.07 6.00 -13.36
CA ALA A 19 21.85 5.69 -14.09
C ALA A 19 21.72 4.19 -14.39
N LEU A 20 20.50 3.67 -14.26
CA LEU A 20 20.10 2.36 -14.75
C LEU A 20 19.27 2.53 -16.01
N SER A 21 19.70 1.96 -17.13
CA SER A 21 18.99 2.04 -18.41
C SER A 21 18.38 0.69 -18.81
N ILE A 22 17.11 0.72 -19.20
CA ILE A 22 16.37 -0.40 -19.78
C ILE A 22 16.03 0.00 -21.22
N LYS A 23 16.74 -0.58 -22.19
CA LYS A 23 16.59 -0.27 -23.63
C LYS A 23 15.69 -1.30 -24.30
N LYS A 24 14.50 -0.86 -24.70
CA LYS A 24 13.49 -1.63 -25.43
C LYS A 24 12.40 -0.68 -25.91
N ASP A 25 11.69 -1.05 -26.97
CA ASP A 25 10.44 -0.39 -27.32
C ASP A 25 9.47 -0.41 -26.12
N LEU A 26 9.10 0.78 -25.64
CA LEU A 26 8.26 0.94 -24.44
C LEU A 26 6.80 0.62 -24.71
N LYS A 27 6.38 0.58 -25.98
CA LYS A 27 4.98 0.35 -26.40
C LYS A 27 3.99 1.38 -25.86
N PHE A 28 4.44 2.63 -25.67
CA PHE A 28 3.53 3.74 -25.32
C PHE A 28 2.54 4.00 -26.47
N GLU A 29 1.27 4.12 -26.12
CA GLU A 29 0.16 4.44 -27.02
C GLU A 29 -0.54 5.72 -26.54
N LYS A 30 -0.64 6.73 -27.42
CA LYS A 30 -1.37 7.98 -27.11
C LYS A 30 -2.84 7.72 -26.81
N LYS A 31 -3.47 8.63 -26.06
CA LYS A 31 -4.92 8.61 -25.84
C LYS A 31 -5.68 8.61 -27.17
N ASP A 32 -6.85 7.98 -27.17
CA ASP A 32 -7.71 7.97 -28.34
C ASP A 32 -8.10 9.43 -28.71
N PRO A 33 -7.77 9.90 -29.94
CA PRO A 33 -8.05 11.26 -30.35
C PRO A 33 -9.55 11.54 -30.48
N THR A 34 -10.39 10.51 -30.59
CA THR A 34 -11.85 10.65 -30.67
C THR A 34 -12.54 10.76 -29.31
N GLY A 35 -11.83 10.40 -28.23
CA GLY A 35 -12.36 10.39 -26.87
C GLY A 35 -13.36 9.26 -26.58
N LYS A 36 -13.46 8.24 -27.44
CA LYS A 36 -14.31 7.07 -27.20
C LYS A 36 -13.67 6.13 -26.17
N ASP A 37 -12.38 5.85 -26.29
CA ASP A 37 -11.60 5.15 -25.27
C ASP A 37 -10.96 6.17 -24.31
N THR A 38 -11.45 6.22 -23.08
CA THR A 38 -10.96 7.16 -22.05
C THR A 38 -9.72 6.64 -21.32
N TYR A 39 -9.19 5.47 -21.69
CA TYR A 39 -8.02 4.89 -21.07
C TYR A 39 -6.75 5.64 -21.45
N LEU A 40 -5.88 5.86 -20.47
CA LEU A 40 -4.57 6.46 -20.66
C LEU A 40 -3.50 5.37 -20.53
N SER A 41 -2.41 5.53 -21.29
CA SER A 41 -1.26 4.66 -21.13
C SER A 41 -0.49 5.07 -19.87
N ALA A 42 -0.16 4.10 -19.01
CA ALA A 42 0.57 4.33 -17.77
C ALA A 42 1.82 3.43 -17.67
N PHE A 43 2.83 3.98 -17.01
CA PHE A 43 3.98 3.23 -16.50
C PHE A 43 3.65 2.71 -15.11
N ILE A 44 3.96 1.43 -14.84
CA ILE A 44 3.72 0.79 -13.54
C ILE A 44 5.02 0.19 -13.05
N VAL A 45 5.38 0.44 -11.78
CA VAL A 45 6.57 -0.14 -11.16
C VAL A 45 6.36 -0.33 -9.66
N TRP A 46 7.02 -1.35 -9.10
CA TRP A 46 7.23 -1.49 -7.67
C TRP A 46 8.70 -1.28 -7.32
N VAL A 47 8.94 -0.47 -6.29
CA VAL A 47 10.27 -0.13 -5.79
C VAL A 47 10.37 -0.56 -4.33
N TYR A 48 11.39 -1.33 -4.00
CA TYR A 48 11.73 -1.70 -2.63
C TYR A 48 12.92 -0.88 -2.16
N ASN A 49 12.86 -0.40 -0.92
CA ASN A 49 13.97 0.25 -0.26
C ASN A 49 14.24 -0.39 1.11
N GLU A 50 15.51 -0.72 1.39
CA GLU A 50 15.94 -1.23 2.70
C GLU A 50 16.24 -0.08 3.68
N GLN A 51 16.62 1.08 3.16
CA GLN A 51 17.06 2.22 3.96
C GLN A 51 16.43 3.50 3.42
N ALA A 52 15.44 4.01 4.15
CA ALA A 52 14.77 5.26 3.81
C ALA A 52 15.78 6.40 3.64
N GLN A 53 15.63 7.17 2.57
CA GLN A 53 16.44 8.33 2.25
C GLN A 53 15.52 9.48 1.89
N ASP A 54 15.71 10.65 2.49
CA ASP A 54 14.95 11.85 2.16
C ASP A 54 15.42 12.46 0.82
N LYS A 55 15.20 11.70 -0.25
CA LYS A 55 15.67 11.93 -1.61
C LYS A 55 14.64 11.37 -2.60
N GLN A 56 14.86 11.63 -3.88
CA GLN A 56 14.06 11.12 -4.98
C GLN A 56 14.97 10.50 -6.05
N ILE A 57 14.52 9.43 -6.70
CA ILE A 57 15.05 9.00 -7.99
C ILE A 57 14.24 9.66 -9.12
N LEU A 58 14.81 9.80 -10.30
CA LEU A 58 14.12 10.30 -11.48
C LEU A 58 13.91 9.17 -12.49
N PHE A 59 12.66 8.94 -12.88
CA PHE A 59 12.34 8.10 -14.04
C PHE A 59 12.28 9.00 -15.27
N GLU A 60 13.15 8.73 -16.24
CA GLU A 60 13.16 9.37 -17.56
C GLU A 60 12.74 8.37 -18.64
N PHE A 61 11.98 8.84 -19.60
CA PHE A 61 11.55 8.07 -20.76
C PHE A 61 12.07 8.76 -22.02
N LEU A 62 12.87 8.03 -22.79
CA LEU A 62 13.64 8.59 -23.88
C LEU A 62 13.25 7.96 -25.22
N LYS A 63 13.48 8.73 -26.27
CA LYS A 63 13.45 8.29 -27.66
C LYS A 63 14.76 8.69 -28.33
N ASP A 64 15.47 7.73 -28.89
CA ASP A 64 16.74 7.97 -29.60
C ASP A 64 17.75 8.75 -28.73
N GLY A 65 17.76 8.48 -27.42
CA GLY A 65 18.64 9.12 -26.43
C GLY A 65 18.19 10.51 -25.93
N LYS A 66 17.08 11.07 -26.43
CA LYS A 66 16.50 12.33 -25.95
C LYS A 66 15.38 12.06 -24.94
N VAL A 67 15.42 12.72 -23.78
CA VAL A 67 14.32 12.67 -22.80
C VAL A 67 13.06 13.33 -23.38
N CYS A 68 11.98 12.56 -23.48
CA CYS A 68 10.67 13.04 -23.92
C CYS A 68 9.80 13.44 -22.72
N THR A 69 9.79 12.59 -21.69
CA THR A 69 8.98 12.79 -20.48
C THR A 69 9.65 12.17 -19.26
N SER A 70 9.32 12.64 -18.06
CA SER A 70 9.91 12.15 -16.81
C SER A 70 9.01 12.37 -15.59
N PHE A 71 9.31 11.69 -14.49
CA PHE A 71 8.71 11.98 -13.19
C PHE A 71 9.63 11.61 -12.01
N PRO A 72 9.57 12.36 -10.89
CA PRO A 72 10.31 12.03 -9.68
C PRO A 72 9.59 10.96 -8.85
N PHE A 73 10.32 10.13 -8.12
CA PHE A 73 9.78 9.15 -7.18
C PHE A 73 10.54 9.24 -5.85
N GLY A 74 9.85 9.61 -4.76
CA GLY A 74 10.44 9.73 -3.44
C GLY A 74 10.85 8.39 -2.84
N ILE A 75 12.04 8.30 -2.24
CA ILE A 75 12.60 7.06 -1.66
C ILE A 75 12.72 7.09 -0.13
N ASN A 76 11.97 7.97 0.53
CA ASN A 76 11.93 8.08 2.00
C ASN A 76 10.97 7.06 2.62
N PHE A 77 11.23 5.78 2.38
CA PHE A 77 10.44 4.67 2.89
C PHE A 77 11.30 3.41 3.07
N THR A 78 10.73 2.43 3.78
CA THR A 78 11.21 1.04 3.81
C THR A 78 10.12 0.10 3.33
N GLY A 79 10.52 -1.03 2.75
CA GLY A 79 9.61 -2.00 2.12
C GLY A 79 9.26 -1.63 0.68
N TRP A 80 8.22 -2.25 0.12
CA TRP A 80 7.69 -2.02 -1.22
C TRP A 80 6.78 -0.80 -1.31
N ARG A 81 6.91 -0.02 -2.39
CA ARG A 81 5.95 1.02 -2.81
C ARG A 81 5.68 0.91 -4.30
N GLY A 82 4.43 1.12 -4.70
CA GLY A 82 3.98 1.03 -6.09
C GLY A 82 3.69 2.40 -6.68
N ALA A 83 4.00 2.61 -7.94
CA ALA A 83 3.63 3.82 -8.69
C ALA A 83 2.96 3.44 -10.01
N TRP A 84 1.81 4.05 -10.28
CA TRP A 84 1.10 3.96 -11.56
C TRP A 84 0.97 5.39 -12.09
N VAL A 85 1.71 5.73 -13.14
CA VAL A 85 1.88 7.11 -13.59
C VAL A 85 1.46 7.20 -15.06
N CYS A 86 0.38 7.93 -15.35
CA CYS A 86 -0.10 8.10 -16.73
C CYS A 86 0.84 9.03 -17.50
N TYR A 87 1.34 8.55 -18.65
CA TYR A 87 2.30 9.26 -19.49
C TYR A 87 1.84 10.67 -19.90
N GLU A 88 0.59 10.79 -20.34
CA GLU A 88 0.06 12.04 -20.89
C GLU A 88 -0.52 13.00 -19.85
N ARG A 89 -0.77 12.53 -18.62
CA ARG A 89 -1.41 13.33 -17.56
C ARG A 89 -0.45 13.70 -16.44
N ASP A 90 0.31 12.73 -15.94
CA ASP A 90 1.01 12.87 -14.66
C ASP A 90 2.49 13.22 -14.83
N MET A 91 3.08 12.93 -15.99
CA MET A 91 4.50 13.12 -16.23
C MET A 91 4.84 14.53 -16.73
N GLN A 92 6.05 14.99 -16.45
CA GLN A 92 6.59 16.25 -16.95
C GLN A 92 7.16 16.05 -18.35
N GLY A 93 6.86 16.98 -19.26
CA GLY A 93 7.29 16.89 -20.66
C GLY A 93 6.17 16.42 -21.58
N THR A 94 6.51 15.75 -22.68
CA THR A 94 5.53 15.25 -23.63
C THR A 94 5.95 13.85 -24.09
N PRO A 95 5.20 12.79 -23.76
CA PRO A 95 5.53 11.45 -24.21
C PRO A 95 5.43 11.34 -25.74
N GLU A 96 6.32 10.55 -26.32
CA GLU A 96 6.35 10.30 -27.76
C GLU A 96 6.12 8.82 -28.06
N GLU A 97 5.38 8.52 -29.13
CA GLU A 97 5.29 7.16 -29.64
C GLU A 97 6.67 6.71 -30.16
N GLY A 98 7.03 5.47 -29.84
CA GLY A 98 8.33 4.90 -30.16
C GLY A 98 9.46 5.28 -29.20
N MET A 99 9.16 5.82 -28.00
CA MET A 99 10.15 5.84 -26.92
C MET A 99 10.73 4.43 -26.69
N ASP A 100 12.04 4.35 -26.48
CA ASP A 100 12.83 3.12 -26.55
C ASP A 100 13.80 2.92 -25.37
N GLU A 101 13.77 3.81 -24.38
CA GLU A 101 14.58 3.68 -23.17
C GLU A 101 13.83 4.20 -21.93
N ILE A 102 13.85 3.42 -20.85
CA ILE A 102 13.63 3.93 -19.49
C ILE A 102 14.99 4.13 -18.86
N ARG A 103 15.24 5.31 -18.30
CA ARG A 103 16.43 5.60 -17.51
C ARG A 103 16.02 6.01 -16.10
N ILE A 104 16.58 5.33 -15.11
CA ILE A 104 16.37 5.62 -13.69
C ILE A 104 17.63 6.29 -13.18
N VAL A 105 17.53 7.57 -12.80
CA VAL A 105 18.67 8.38 -12.34
C VAL A 105 18.67 8.44 -10.82
N ALA A 106 19.80 8.06 -10.22
CA ALA A 106 20.02 8.09 -8.79
C ALA A 106 20.15 9.54 -8.27
N PRO A 107 19.80 9.79 -6.99
CA PRO A 107 20.11 11.06 -6.33
C PRO A 107 21.62 11.28 -6.16
N ASP A 108 21.98 12.43 -5.58
CA ASP A 108 23.32 12.83 -5.16
C ASP A 108 23.88 12.04 -3.95
N VAL A 109 23.37 10.84 -3.70
CA VAL A 109 23.77 9.94 -2.61
C VAL A 109 23.85 8.50 -3.11
N LYS A 110 24.75 7.70 -2.52
CA LYS A 110 24.83 6.27 -2.80
C LYS A 110 23.64 5.53 -2.17
N GLY A 111 23.25 4.40 -2.74
CA GLY A 111 22.15 3.60 -2.19
C GLY A 111 21.97 2.25 -2.87
N LYS A 112 20.95 1.53 -2.41
CA LYS A 112 20.51 0.26 -2.98
C LYS A 112 18.98 0.25 -3.02
N LEU A 113 18.44 -0.01 -4.20
CA LEU A 113 17.01 -0.18 -4.43
C LEU A 113 16.76 -1.51 -5.15
N PHE A 114 15.56 -2.05 -5.02
CA PHE A 114 15.12 -3.18 -5.83
C PHE A 114 13.91 -2.78 -6.65
N PHE A 115 13.86 -3.25 -7.89
CA PHE A 115 12.75 -3.01 -8.80
C PHE A 115 12.12 -4.33 -9.22
N ASP A 116 10.80 -4.37 -9.22
CA ASP A 116 10.03 -5.51 -9.68
C ASP A 116 8.69 -5.07 -10.24
N HIS A 117 7.99 -5.98 -10.92
CA HIS A 117 6.65 -5.76 -11.48
C HIS A 117 6.60 -4.44 -12.29
N LEU A 118 7.53 -4.32 -13.25
CA LEU A 118 7.67 -3.18 -14.14
C LEU A 118 6.90 -3.42 -15.44
N ILE A 119 5.87 -2.62 -15.69
CA ILE A 119 5.12 -2.58 -16.95
C ILE A 119 5.49 -1.27 -17.64
N THR A 120 6.11 -1.37 -18.82
CA THR A 120 6.63 -0.20 -19.54
C THR A 120 5.51 0.75 -19.92
N ALA A 121 4.47 0.25 -20.58
CA ALA A 121 3.28 1.02 -20.93
C ALA A 121 2.10 0.07 -21.09
N SER A 122 0.96 0.41 -20.49
CA SER A 122 -0.31 -0.30 -20.69
C SER A 122 -1.47 0.69 -20.56
N LYS A 123 -2.52 0.49 -21.37
CA LYS A 123 -3.77 1.26 -21.24
C LYS A 123 -4.50 0.84 -19.97
N VAL A 124 -4.76 1.78 -19.08
CA VAL A 124 -5.46 1.58 -17.80
C VAL A 124 -6.63 2.56 -17.64
N ASP A 125 -7.61 2.24 -16.79
CA ASP A 125 -8.67 3.18 -16.42
C ASP A 125 -8.04 4.42 -15.79
N ALA A 126 -8.09 5.53 -16.51
CA ALA A 126 -7.42 6.76 -16.12
C ALA A 126 -7.97 7.38 -14.84
N ARG A 127 -9.13 6.94 -14.33
CA ARG A 127 -9.74 7.56 -13.15
C ARG A 127 -9.06 7.18 -11.83
N GLN A 128 -8.33 6.06 -11.79
CA GLN A 128 -8.07 5.34 -10.53
C GLN A 128 -6.65 5.50 -9.98
N GLN A 129 -5.69 6.01 -10.76
CA GLN A 129 -4.32 6.18 -10.25
C GLN A 129 -4.32 7.18 -9.10
N THR A 130 -3.60 6.87 -8.03
CA THR A 130 -3.71 7.58 -6.76
C THR A 130 -2.37 8.09 -6.27
N ALA A 131 -2.34 9.36 -5.85
CA ALA A 131 -1.17 9.99 -5.26
C ALA A 131 -0.87 9.45 -3.85
N ASP A 132 0.41 9.42 -3.51
CA ASP A 132 0.92 9.14 -2.18
C ASP A 132 2.23 9.93 -1.92
N LEU A 133 2.99 9.59 -0.87
CA LEU A 133 4.21 10.32 -0.55
C LEU A 133 5.34 10.11 -1.57
N GLN A 134 5.29 9.04 -2.36
CA GLN A 134 6.32 8.76 -3.36
C GLN A 134 6.02 9.53 -4.65
N VAL A 135 4.75 9.62 -5.03
CA VAL A 135 4.28 10.27 -6.27
C VAL A 135 3.12 11.25 -6.04
N PRO A 136 3.32 12.35 -5.28
CA PRO A 136 2.24 13.24 -4.83
C PRO A 136 1.56 14.05 -5.95
N PHE A 137 2.09 14.00 -7.17
CA PHE A 137 1.59 14.72 -8.35
C PHE A 137 0.60 13.90 -9.20
N VAL A 138 0.45 12.60 -8.93
CA VAL A 138 -0.40 11.69 -9.70
C VAL A 138 -1.87 12.07 -9.58
N ASN A 139 -2.58 12.08 -10.72
CA ASN A 139 -4.02 12.32 -10.81
C ASN A 139 -4.46 13.62 -10.11
N LYS A 140 -3.62 14.65 -10.22
CA LYS A 140 -3.84 15.96 -9.60
C LYS A 140 -5.22 16.52 -9.95
N GLY A 141 -5.99 16.90 -8.94
CA GLY A 141 -7.31 17.50 -9.08
C GLY A 141 -8.47 16.50 -9.10
N THR A 142 -8.22 15.20 -8.91
CA THR A 142 -9.30 14.25 -8.61
C THR A 142 -10.01 14.64 -7.31
N THR A 143 -11.33 14.54 -7.28
CA THR A 143 -12.15 14.73 -6.09
C THR A 143 -12.83 13.43 -5.66
N ASN A 144 -12.36 12.28 -6.18
CA ASN A 144 -12.89 10.98 -5.82
C ASN A 144 -12.48 10.64 -4.38
N HIS A 145 -13.45 10.47 -3.47
CA HIS A 145 -13.21 10.23 -2.05
C HIS A 145 -12.30 9.01 -1.77
N TRP A 146 -12.25 8.03 -2.69
CA TRP A 146 -11.33 6.90 -2.54
C TRP A 146 -9.84 7.26 -2.72
N LEU A 147 -9.53 8.34 -3.45
CA LEU A 147 -8.18 8.63 -3.97
C LEU A 147 -7.53 9.85 -3.32
N VAL A 148 -8.26 10.57 -2.47
CA VAL A 148 -7.80 11.81 -1.83
C VAL A 148 -7.03 11.58 -0.52
N ILE A 149 -6.60 10.33 -0.27
CA ILE A 149 -5.89 9.93 0.97
C ILE A 149 -4.70 10.86 1.26
N TYR A 150 -3.81 11.05 0.28
CA TYR A 150 -2.66 11.93 0.44
C TYR A 150 -3.08 13.39 0.69
N GLU A 151 -3.98 13.92 -0.13
CA GLU A 151 -4.38 15.32 -0.08
C GLU A 151 -5.04 15.67 1.26
N HIS A 152 -5.93 14.80 1.73
CA HIS A 152 -6.66 14.98 3.00
C HIS A 152 -5.77 14.65 4.22
N SER A 153 -4.74 13.80 4.07
CA SER A 153 -3.74 13.60 5.14
C SER A 153 -2.96 14.87 5.52
N LEU A 154 -2.97 15.89 4.66
CA LEU A 154 -2.30 17.17 4.91
C LEU A 154 -3.13 18.11 5.79
N TRP A 155 -4.44 17.86 5.93
CA TRP A 155 -5.35 18.69 6.71
C TRP A 155 -4.91 18.77 8.18
N LYS A 156 -5.19 19.93 8.79
CA LYS A 156 -4.78 20.26 10.16
C LYS A 156 -6.01 20.56 11.01
N PRO A 157 -5.97 20.23 12.31
CA PRO A 157 -7.04 20.60 13.23
C PRO A 157 -7.13 22.12 13.38
N ASP A 158 -8.35 22.61 13.53
CA ASP A 158 -8.68 23.97 13.96
C ASP A 158 -8.96 24.05 15.47
N ILE A 159 -9.35 22.93 16.10
CA ILE A 159 -9.51 22.79 17.55
C ILE A 159 -8.14 22.96 18.25
N PRO A 160 -8.00 23.91 19.20
CA PRO A 160 -6.75 24.14 19.92
C PRO A 160 -6.27 22.90 20.69
N LEU A 161 -4.95 22.67 20.67
CA LEU A 161 -4.33 21.63 21.48
C LEU A 161 -4.37 22.02 22.97
N THR A 162 -4.89 21.12 23.81
CA THR A 162 -4.95 21.28 25.27
C THR A 162 -4.38 20.07 26.00
N ASP A 163 -3.88 20.26 27.21
CA ASP A 163 -3.44 19.16 28.06
C ASP A 163 -4.59 18.19 28.38
N VAL A 164 -4.28 16.89 28.44
CA VAL A 164 -5.26 15.85 28.75
C VAL A 164 -5.41 15.69 30.26
N THR A 165 -6.60 15.99 30.78
CA THR A 165 -6.96 15.80 32.19
C THR A 165 -7.13 14.32 32.55
N GLU A 166 -7.07 13.98 33.85
CA GLU A 166 -7.34 12.61 34.30
C GLU A 166 -8.76 12.13 33.98
N ALA A 167 -9.75 13.04 34.03
CA ALA A 167 -11.12 12.72 33.62
C ALA A 167 -11.18 12.31 32.14
N GLN A 168 -10.54 13.08 31.25
CA GLN A 168 -10.47 12.74 29.82
C GLN A 168 -9.70 11.44 29.55
N LYS A 169 -8.62 11.16 30.30
CA LYS A 169 -7.93 9.85 30.22
C LYS A 169 -8.87 8.70 30.58
N GLN A 170 -9.70 8.89 31.60
CA GLN A 170 -10.70 7.89 31.98
C GLN A 170 -11.78 7.73 30.90
N ASP A 171 -12.25 8.83 30.30
CA ASP A 171 -13.20 8.78 29.18
C ASP A 171 -12.63 8.04 27.97
N ILE A 172 -11.37 8.28 27.61
CA ILE A 172 -10.69 7.54 26.53
C ILE A 172 -10.64 6.04 26.83
N ARG A 173 -10.33 5.63 28.07
CA ARG A 173 -10.37 4.21 28.47
C ARG A 173 -11.77 3.61 28.37
N ILE A 174 -12.80 4.37 28.73
CA ILE A 174 -14.20 3.94 28.60
C ILE A 174 -14.57 3.79 27.11
N MET A 175 -14.22 4.74 26.26
CA MET A 175 -14.44 4.68 24.81
C MET A 175 -13.75 3.45 24.20
N GLU A 176 -12.48 3.21 24.56
CA GLU A 176 -11.74 2.03 24.11
C GLU A 176 -12.41 0.73 24.53
N LYS A 177 -12.87 0.63 25.79
CA LYS A 177 -13.61 -0.55 26.27
C LYS A 177 -14.92 -0.76 25.52
N ARG A 178 -15.69 0.31 25.26
CA ARG A 178 -16.94 0.25 24.50
C ARG A 178 -16.70 -0.20 23.06
N PHE A 179 -15.73 0.42 22.38
CA PHE A 179 -15.39 0.07 21.01
C PHE A 179 -14.90 -1.37 20.91
N ARG A 180 -14.08 -1.83 21.86
CA ARG A 180 -13.70 -3.25 21.95
C ARG A 180 -14.91 -4.18 22.07
N GLY A 181 -15.88 -3.84 22.93
CA GLY A 181 -17.11 -4.62 23.08
C GLY A 181 -18.00 -4.65 21.83
N MET A 182 -17.96 -3.61 21.00
CA MET A 182 -18.65 -3.59 19.70
C MET A 182 -17.97 -4.53 18.68
N LEU A 183 -16.64 -4.63 18.73
CA LEU A 183 -15.86 -5.38 17.74
C LEU A 183 -15.62 -6.84 18.09
N TYR A 184 -15.63 -7.18 19.38
CA TYR A 184 -15.20 -8.47 19.89
C TYR A 184 -16.03 -8.91 21.09
N THR A 185 -16.57 -10.13 21.00
CA THR A 185 -17.20 -10.85 22.11
C THR A 185 -16.39 -12.12 22.38
N PRO A 186 -15.93 -12.36 23.63
CA PRO A 186 -15.19 -13.57 23.98
C PRO A 186 -15.96 -14.85 23.62
N SER A 187 -15.24 -15.86 23.15
CA SER A 187 -15.77 -17.17 22.80
C SER A 187 -14.71 -18.27 22.99
N ALA A 188 -15.13 -19.52 23.18
CA ALA A 188 -14.18 -20.63 23.24
C ALA A 188 -13.38 -20.75 21.92
N LEU A 189 -12.06 -20.89 22.02
CA LEU A 189 -11.18 -21.17 20.89
C LEU A 189 -11.21 -22.68 20.60
N SER A 190 -11.74 -23.08 19.44
CA SER A 190 -11.80 -24.49 19.03
C SER A 190 -10.53 -24.94 18.32
N ASP A 191 -10.19 -26.22 18.43
CA ASP A 191 -9.08 -26.85 17.69
C ASP A 191 -9.25 -26.72 16.17
N LYS A 192 -10.49 -26.81 15.67
CA LYS A 192 -10.82 -26.62 14.25
C LYS A 192 -10.45 -25.22 13.76
N GLU A 193 -10.72 -24.19 14.55
CA GLU A 193 -10.35 -22.82 14.20
C GLU A 193 -8.83 -22.64 14.21
N MET A 194 -8.14 -23.19 15.22
CA MET A 194 -6.68 -23.16 15.26
C MET A 194 -6.04 -23.87 14.06
N GLN A 195 -6.55 -25.04 13.68
CA GLN A 195 -6.09 -25.76 12.49
C GLN A 195 -6.31 -24.92 11.22
N SER A 196 -7.50 -24.33 11.05
CA SER A 196 -7.79 -23.47 9.90
C SER A 196 -6.91 -22.23 9.84
N ILE A 197 -6.59 -21.61 10.99
CA ILE A 197 -5.66 -20.48 11.06
C ILE A 197 -4.26 -20.92 10.61
N ARG A 198 -3.76 -22.05 11.10
CA ARG A 198 -2.43 -22.59 10.72
C ARG A 198 -2.35 -22.85 9.22
N GLU A 199 -3.31 -23.58 8.66
CA GLU A 199 -3.37 -23.89 7.23
C GLU A 199 -3.39 -22.63 6.35
N LYS A 200 -4.21 -21.64 6.69
CA LYS A 200 -4.27 -20.37 5.93
C LYS A 200 -3.01 -19.52 6.13
N TYR A 201 -2.41 -19.52 7.30
CA TYR A 201 -1.15 -18.81 7.54
C TYR A 201 -0.01 -19.41 6.71
N ASP A 202 0.08 -20.74 6.66
CA ASP A 202 1.15 -21.45 5.94
C ASP A 202 1.09 -21.22 4.43
N PHE A 203 -0.09 -20.94 3.86
CA PHE A 203 -0.27 -20.56 2.46
C PHE A 203 0.56 -19.31 2.06
N TYR A 204 0.68 -18.33 2.97
CA TYR A 204 1.41 -17.09 2.73
C TYR A 204 2.93 -17.25 2.87
N ARG A 205 3.43 -18.38 3.39
CA ARG A 205 4.86 -18.73 3.43
C ARG A 205 5.75 -17.60 3.98
N ILE A 206 5.29 -16.94 5.05
CA ILE A 206 6.01 -15.83 5.66
C ILE A 206 7.26 -16.36 6.35
N THR A 207 8.42 -15.83 5.99
CA THR A 207 9.74 -16.23 6.51
C THR A 207 10.57 -14.99 6.85
N TYR A 208 11.54 -15.18 7.74
CA TYR A 208 12.56 -14.17 8.04
C TYR A 208 13.92 -14.67 7.55
N LYS A 209 14.62 -13.85 6.77
CA LYS A 209 16.01 -14.10 6.33
C LYS A 209 16.85 -12.90 6.69
N ASN A 210 17.82 -13.07 7.60
CA ASN A 210 18.70 -11.99 8.07
C ASN A 210 17.94 -10.75 8.58
N GLY A 211 16.86 -10.97 9.34
CA GLY A 211 16.01 -9.90 9.87
C GLY A 211 15.05 -9.26 8.86
N LYS A 212 15.07 -9.69 7.59
CA LYS A 212 14.16 -9.22 6.54
C LYS A 212 12.99 -10.19 6.39
N VAL A 213 11.78 -9.67 6.40
CA VAL A 213 10.56 -10.46 6.18
C VAL A 213 10.36 -10.67 4.67
N ALA A 214 9.91 -11.86 4.29
CA ALA A 214 9.47 -12.15 2.93
C ALA A 214 8.33 -13.17 2.99
N GLY A 215 7.39 -13.07 2.06
CA GLY A 215 6.27 -13.99 1.95
C GLY A 215 5.67 -13.95 0.55
N ARG A 216 4.66 -14.78 0.34
CA ARG A 216 3.84 -14.71 -0.87
C ARG A 216 3.29 -13.28 -1.03
N PRO A 217 3.46 -12.63 -2.18
CA PRO A 217 2.96 -11.29 -2.39
C PRO A 217 1.44 -11.21 -2.24
N ILE A 218 0.97 -10.14 -1.59
CA ILE A 218 -0.45 -9.85 -1.43
C ILE A 218 -0.85 -8.65 -2.27
N TYR A 219 -1.96 -8.75 -2.99
CA TYR A 219 -2.41 -7.77 -3.97
C TYR A 219 -3.75 -7.18 -3.58
N PHE A 220 -3.91 -5.87 -3.76
CA PHE A 220 -5.24 -5.29 -3.77
C PHE A 220 -5.96 -5.76 -5.04
N VAL A 221 -7.24 -6.12 -4.94
CA VAL A 221 -7.99 -6.71 -6.07
C VAL A 221 -7.89 -5.87 -7.35
N ARG A 222 -7.90 -4.54 -7.22
CA ARG A 222 -7.86 -3.59 -8.34
C ARG A 222 -6.48 -3.43 -8.98
N HIS A 223 -5.43 -3.98 -8.39
CA HIS A 223 -4.16 -4.11 -9.10
C HIS A 223 -4.29 -5.00 -10.35
N SER A 224 -5.35 -5.82 -10.45
CA SER A 224 -5.61 -6.62 -11.65
C SER A 224 -5.83 -5.73 -12.88
N GLU A 225 -6.28 -4.49 -12.70
CA GLU A 225 -6.54 -3.52 -13.78
C GLU A 225 -5.26 -3.14 -14.54
N ALA A 226 -4.07 -3.39 -13.98
CA ALA A 226 -2.80 -3.25 -14.70
C ALA A 226 -2.75 -4.17 -15.94
N TYR A 227 -3.41 -5.32 -15.87
CA TYR A 227 -3.41 -6.36 -16.89
C TYR A 227 -4.63 -6.34 -17.81
N GLU A 228 -5.59 -5.43 -17.58
CA GLU A 228 -6.88 -5.41 -18.29
C GLU A 228 -6.72 -5.38 -19.81
N ARG A 229 -5.74 -4.62 -20.30
CA ARG A 229 -5.42 -4.49 -21.73
C ARG A 229 -4.19 -5.30 -22.16
N MET A 230 -3.65 -6.12 -21.27
CA MET A 230 -2.44 -6.93 -21.52
C MET A 230 -2.75 -8.42 -21.67
N VAL A 231 -3.73 -8.93 -20.92
CA VAL A 231 -4.05 -10.36 -20.85
C VAL A 231 -5.37 -10.62 -21.57
N PRO A 232 -5.41 -11.52 -22.58
CA PRO A 232 -6.66 -11.99 -23.16
C PRO A 232 -7.56 -12.62 -22.09
N ASP A 233 -8.88 -12.40 -22.19
CA ASP A 233 -9.87 -12.92 -21.23
C ASP A 233 -9.61 -12.49 -19.77
N TRP A 234 -9.15 -11.25 -19.59
CA TRP A 234 -8.85 -10.68 -18.27
C TRP A 234 -10.01 -10.85 -17.26
N ASP A 235 -9.66 -11.39 -16.09
CA ASP A 235 -10.56 -11.52 -14.94
C ASP A 235 -10.17 -10.52 -13.85
N LYS A 236 -11.07 -9.57 -13.58
CA LYS A 236 -10.91 -8.58 -12.51
C LYS A 236 -10.69 -9.19 -11.12
N ASP A 237 -11.18 -10.41 -10.89
CA ASP A 237 -11.14 -11.12 -9.61
C ASP A 237 -9.97 -12.14 -9.54
N MET A 238 -9.02 -12.10 -10.49
CA MET A 238 -7.91 -13.07 -10.57
C MET A 238 -7.12 -13.22 -9.28
N PHE A 239 -6.86 -12.12 -8.56
CA PHE A 239 -6.11 -12.17 -7.30
C PHE A 239 -6.91 -12.80 -6.16
N SER A 240 -8.22 -12.57 -6.11
CA SER A 240 -9.10 -13.22 -5.15
C SER A 240 -9.19 -14.73 -5.41
N ARG A 241 -9.29 -15.15 -6.68
CA ARG A 241 -9.29 -16.59 -7.04
C ARG A 241 -7.99 -17.30 -6.66
N LEU A 242 -6.88 -16.58 -6.70
CA LEU A 242 -5.57 -17.08 -6.29
C LEU A 242 -5.36 -17.05 -4.76
N GLY A 243 -6.28 -16.48 -3.98
CA GLY A 243 -6.18 -16.36 -2.52
C GLY A 243 -5.10 -15.38 -2.03
N ILE A 244 -4.62 -14.50 -2.92
CA ILE A 244 -3.56 -13.51 -2.64
C ILE A 244 -4.10 -12.09 -2.49
N GLU A 245 -5.42 -11.94 -2.42
CA GLU A 245 -6.04 -10.64 -2.24
C GLU A 245 -5.97 -10.17 -0.77
N ILE A 246 -5.83 -8.86 -0.55
CA ILE A 246 -5.59 -8.33 0.81
C ILE A 246 -6.80 -8.50 1.76
N SER A 247 -8.04 -8.59 1.27
CA SER A 247 -9.21 -8.90 2.12
C SER A 247 -9.05 -10.27 2.79
N ASP A 248 -8.65 -11.30 2.03
CA ASP A 248 -8.41 -12.63 2.61
C ASP A 248 -7.30 -12.58 3.67
N TYR A 249 -6.25 -11.81 3.41
CA TYR A 249 -5.15 -11.62 4.34
C TYR A 249 -5.59 -10.93 5.63
N PHE A 250 -6.31 -9.82 5.55
CA PHE A 250 -6.78 -9.07 6.72
C PHE A 250 -7.93 -9.76 7.46
N ASN A 251 -8.74 -10.56 6.77
CA ASN A 251 -9.69 -11.46 7.40
C ASN A 251 -8.98 -12.54 8.21
N LEU A 252 -7.86 -13.09 7.72
CA LEU A 252 -7.03 -13.99 8.51
C LEU A 252 -6.37 -13.26 9.70
N MET A 253 -5.79 -12.07 9.52
CA MET A 253 -5.23 -11.31 10.64
C MET A 253 -6.26 -11.02 11.73
N LYS A 254 -7.49 -10.67 11.35
CA LYS A 254 -8.61 -10.48 12.29
C LYS A 254 -8.93 -11.77 13.04
N ARG A 255 -8.98 -12.92 12.36
CA ARG A 255 -9.20 -14.23 13.01
C ARG A 255 -8.09 -14.57 14.00
N VAL A 256 -6.83 -14.34 13.62
CA VAL A 256 -5.67 -14.53 14.52
C VAL A 256 -5.78 -13.63 15.75
N ALA A 257 -6.15 -12.36 15.57
CA ALA A 257 -6.34 -11.42 16.67
C ALA A 257 -7.48 -11.86 17.62
N ILE A 258 -8.62 -12.30 17.08
CA ILE A 258 -9.73 -12.83 17.88
C ILE A 258 -9.29 -14.08 18.64
N ALA A 259 -8.64 -15.03 17.96
CA ALA A 259 -8.13 -16.24 18.58
C ALA A 259 -7.12 -15.94 19.70
N TYR A 260 -6.21 -14.98 19.50
CA TYR A 260 -5.23 -14.58 20.53
C TYR A 260 -5.93 -14.08 21.81
N ASN A 261 -7.02 -13.33 21.63
CA ASN A 261 -7.80 -12.79 22.73
C ASN A 261 -8.71 -13.83 23.42
N ASN A 262 -9.02 -14.94 22.74
CA ASN A 262 -9.77 -16.08 23.27
C ASN A 262 -8.87 -17.18 23.88
N ALA A 263 -7.58 -17.19 23.56
CA ALA A 263 -6.65 -18.23 24.01
C ALA A 263 -6.33 -18.10 25.51
N GLU A 264 -6.66 -19.15 26.27
CA GLU A 264 -6.27 -19.31 27.68
C GLU A 264 -4.92 -20.04 27.82
N ASP A 265 -4.64 -20.98 26.91
CA ASP A 265 -3.36 -21.69 26.86
C ASP A 265 -2.21 -20.77 26.43
N ALA A 266 -1.14 -20.78 27.22
CA ALA A 266 0.01 -19.90 27.01
C ALA A 266 0.76 -20.21 25.70
N ALA A 267 0.82 -21.47 25.27
CA ALA A 267 1.50 -21.86 24.05
C ALA A 267 0.71 -21.42 22.81
N LEU A 268 -0.62 -21.62 22.80
CA LEU A 268 -1.50 -21.13 21.73
C LEU A 268 -1.46 -19.61 21.65
N LYS A 269 -1.51 -18.92 22.80
CA LYS A 269 -1.42 -17.46 22.84
C LYS A 269 -0.08 -16.94 22.29
N HIS A 270 1.02 -17.62 22.62
CA HIS A 270 2.34 -17.31 22.06
C HIS A 270 2.38 -17.53 20.54
N GLU A 271 1.89 -18.67 20.05
CA GLU A 271 1.82 -18.98 18.62
C GLU A 271 1.03 -17.92 17.83
N LEU A 272 -0.16 -17.57 18.32
CA LEU A 272 -1.03 -16.58 17.66
C LEU A 272 -0.40 -15.19 17.65
N LYS A 273 0.30 -14.80 18.72
CA LYS A 273 1.10 -13.57 18.74
C LYS A 273 2.19 -13.58 17.68
N GLN A 274 2.96 -14.66 17.56
CA GLN A 274 4.02 -14.77 16.54
C GLN A 274 3.45 -14.70 15.12
N LYS A 275 2.35 -15.41 14.84
CA LYS A 275 1.67 -15.36 13.54
C LYS A 275 1.17 -13.95 13.23
N PHE A 276 0.56 -13.27 14.20
CA PHE A 276 0.08 -11.90 14.01
C PHE A 276 1.23 -10.94 13.67
N ILE A 277 2.34 -11.00 14.41
CA ILE A 277 3.49 -10.12 14.19
C ILE A 277 4.15 -10.41 12.83
N ALA A 278 4.28 -11.68 12.46
CA ALA A 278 4.80 -12.05 11.13
C ALA A 278 3.90 -11.54 10.01
N MET A 279 2.58 -11.63 10.18
CA MET A 279 1.63 -11.10 9.22
C MET A 279 1.67 -9.57 9.12
N TYR A 280 1.79 -8.89 10.26
CA TYR A 280 1.97 -7.43 10.33
C TYR A 280 3.23 -7.02 9.56
N ASP A 281 4.37 -7.64 9.85
CA ASP A 281 5.66 -7.32 9.21
C ASP A 281 5.58 -7.50 7.70
N ASN A 282 5.04 -8.63 7.25
CA ASN A 282 4.87 -8.90 5.83
C ASN A 282 3.90 -7.90 5.16
N ALA A 283 2.79 -7.51 5.80
CA ALA A 283 1.87 -6.53 5.21
C ALA A 283 2.49 -5.14 5.10
N THR A 284 3.16 -4.68 6.15
CA THR A 284 3.89 -3.41 6.17
C THR A 284 4.99 -3.40 5.09
N ASP A 285 5.74 -4.50 4.99
CA ASP A 285 6.78 -4.68 3.98
C ASP A 285 6.23 -4.69 2.54
N GLN A 286 5.06 -5.29 2.32
CA GLN A 286 4.37 -5.32 1.02
C GLN A 286 3.72 -3.96 0.65
N GLY A 287 3.87 -2.93 1.50
CA GLY A 287 3.46 -1.57 1.21
C GLY A 287 2.18 -1.11 1.89
N ILE A 288 1.59 -1.91 2.78
CA ILE A 288 0.46 -1.51 3.62
C ILE A 288 0.97 -0.66 4.80
N ALA A 289 1.34 0.58 4.50
CA ALA A 289 1.91 1.51 5.46
C ALA A 289 1.39 2.93 5.22
N TYR A 290 1.63 3.82 6.19
CA TYR A 290 1.44 5.26 6.02
C TYR A 290 2.15 5.77 4.77
N GLY A 291 1.47 6.63 4.01
CA GLY A 291 2.07 7.31 2.86
C GLY A 291 2.19 6.48 1.59
N SER A 292 1.42 5.39 1.48
CA SER A 292 1.43 4.45 0.36
C SER A 292 0.00 4.26 -0.17
N CYS A 293 -0.20 4.39 -1.48
CA CYS A 293 -1.47 4.10 -2.15
C CYS A 293 -1.34 3.04 -3.24
N TRP A 294 -0.18 2.38 -3.33
CA TRP A 294 0.11 1.25 -4.22
C TRP A 294 -0.04 1.54 -5.73
N GLY A 295 -0.20 2.82 -6.08
CA GLY A 295 -0.48 3.31 -7.43
C GLY A 295 -1.97 3.33 -7.81
N ASN A 296 -2.79 2.38 -7.33
CA ASN A 296 -4.23 2.36 -7.54
C ASN A 296 -4.95 1.83 -6.29
N ILE A 297 -5.90 2.60 -5.74
CA ILE A 297 -6.56 2.28 -4.47
C ILE A 297 -8.09 2.45 -4.48
N HIS A 298 -8.74 2.68 -5.63
CA HIS A 298 -10.19 2.89 -5.64
C HIS A 298 -10.99 1.72 -5.03
N HIS A 299 -11.99 1.99 -4.18
CA HIS A 299 -12.79 0.99 -3.46
C HIS A 299 -12.01 0.11 -2.45
N TYR A 300 -10.84 0.53 -1.99
CA TYR A 300 -10.02 -0.24 -1.04
C TYR A 300 -10.70 -0.56 0.30
N GLY A 301 -11.69 0.24 0.70
CA GLY A 301 -12.42 0.07 1.95
C GLY A 301 -12.97 -1.35 2.15
N TYR A 302 -13.43 -2.02 1.08
CA TYR A 302 -13.93 -3.40 1.16
C TYR A 302 -12.84 -4.41 1.53
N SER A 303 -11.63 -4.23 0.99
CA SER A 303 -10.50 -5.14 1.21
C SER A 303 -9.77 -4.86 2.53
N MET A 304 -9.96 -3.68 3.12
CA MET A 304 -9.26 -3.26 4.35
C MET A 304 -10.08 -3.42 5.63
N ARG A 305 -11.33 -3.89 5.56
CA ARG A 305 -12.21 -4.03 6.74
C ARG A 305 -11.58 -4.82 7.90
N GLY A 306 -10.83 -5.88 7.57
CA GLY A 306 -10.14 -6.69 8.57
C GLY A 306 -8.99 -5.98 9.28
N LEU A 307 -8.31 -5.04 8.61
CA LEU A 307 -7.12 -4.34 9.10
C LEU A 307 -7.41 -3.61 10.43
N PHE A 308 -8.41 -2.74 10.42
CA PHE A 308 -8.74 -1.87 11.55
C PHE A 308 -9.05 -2.67 12.82
N VAL A 309 -9.87 -3.72 12.67
CA VAL A 309 -10.24 -4.59 13.79
C VAL A 309 -9.04 -5.39 14.30
N ALA A 310 -8.25 -5.97 13.38
CA ALA A 310 -7.10 -6.78 13.72
C ALA A 310 -6.06 -5.97 14.51
N TYR A 311 -5.72 -4.76 14.04
CA TYR A 311 -4.73 -3.90 14.69
C TYR A 311 -5.23 -3.37 16.03
N PHE A 312 -6.50 -2.96 16.11
CA PHE A 312 -7.10 -2.52 17.37
C PHE A 312 -7.09 -3.63 18.45
N LEU A 313 -7.50 -4.85 18.09
CA LEU A 313 -7.53 -5.98 19.03
C LEU A 313 -6.13 -6.45 19.49
N MET A 314 -5.08 -6.04 18.78
CA MET A 314 -3.69 -6.38 19.07
C MET A 314 -2.85 -5.15 19.48
N LYS A 315 -3.49 -4.03 19.85
CA LYS A 315 -2.85 -2.78 20.29
C LYS A 315 -1.73 -3.00 21.31
N ASP A 316 -1.98 -3.79 22.35
CA ASP A 316 -1.01 -4.02 23.42
C ASP A 316 0.17 -4.88 22.95
N VAL A 317 -0.08 -5.88 22.10
CA VAL A 317 0.97 -6.68 21.47
C VAL A 317 1.86 -5.81 20.57
N LEU A 318 1.24 -4.95 19.75
CA LEU A 318 1.96 -4.00 18.90
C LEU A 318 2.79 -3.01 19.73
N ARG A 319 2.28 -2.57 20.89
CA ARG A 319 3.05 -1.73 21.82
C ARG A 319 4.26 -2.48 22.39
N GLU A 320 4.04 -3.71 22.83
CA GLU A 320 5.09 -4.54 23.44
C GLU A 320 6.27 -4.75 22.50
N VAL A 321 6.01 -4.89 21.19
CA VAL A 321 7.07 -5.06 20.17
C VAL A 321 7.48 -3.76 19.48
N GLY A 322 7.09 -2.60 20.01
CA GLY A 322 7.53 -1.28 19.53
C GLY A 322 6.95 -0.85 18.17
N LYS A 323 5.85 -1.44 17.73
CA LYS A 323 5.21 -1.20 16.41
C LYS A 323 3.89 -0.42 16.47
N LEU A 324 3.43 -0.03 17.67
CA LEU A 324 2.15 0.65 17.84
C LEU A 324 2.07 1.97 17.06
N GLU A 325 3.10 2.81 17.10
CA GLU A 325 3.08 4.12 16.41
C GLU A 325 2.99 3.96 14.88
N GLU A 326 3.72 3.00 14.30
CA GLU A 326 3.64 2.68 12.88
C GLU A 326 2.25 2.15 12.50
N ALA A 327 1.69 1.27 13.34
CA ALA A 327 0.34 0.75 13.16
C ALA A 327 -0.70 1.88 13.20
N VAL A 328 -0.63 2.79 14.18
CA VAL A 328 -1.55 3.94 14.31
C VAL A 328 -1.46 4.84 13.09
N ARG A 329 -0.25 5.20 12.62
CA ARG A 329 -0.09 6.02 11.41
C ARG A 329 -0.68 5.34 10.18
N THR A 330 -0.52 4.03 10.05
CA THR A 330 -1.09 3.23 8.97
C THR A 330 -2.62 3.22 9.02
N LEU A 331 -3.21 3.03 10.20
CA LEU A 331 -4.68 3.10 10.35
C LEU A 331 -5.22 4.49 10.02
N ASN A 332 -4.58 5.55 10.51
CA ASN A 332 -5.00 6.93 10.24
C ASN A 332 -4.92 7.27 8.75
N TRP A 333 -3.89 6.75 8.05
CA TRP A 333 -3.73 6.90 6.61
C TRP A 333 -4.90 6.27 5.86
N TYR A 334 -5.14 4.96 6.05
CA TYR A 334 -6.18 4.25 5.29
C TYR A 334 -7.61 4.57 5.77
N ALA A 335 -7.81 5.13 6.97
CA ALA A 335 -9.11 5.66 7.39
C ALA A 335 -9.33 7.12 6.97
N ILE A 336 -8.34 7.77 6.36
CA ILE A 336 -8.35 9.20 6.03
C ILE A 336 -8.78 10.04 7.25
N THR A 337 -8.26 9.70 8.44
CA THR A 337 -8.78 10.22 9.71
C THR A 337 -8.75 11.74 9.81
N ASN A 338 -7.85 12.40 9.08
CA ASN A 338 -7.78 13.86 9.04
C ASN A 338 -9.01 14.54 8.43
N GLU A 339 -9.91 13.80 7.76
CA GLU A 339 -11.21 14.33 7.32
C GLU A 339 -12.11 14.76 8.47
N VAL A 340 -11.83 14.33 9.71
CA VAL A 340 -12.56 14.76 10.91
C VAL A 340 -12.10 16.13 11.44
N TYR A 341 -11.09 16.75 10.84
CA TYR A 341 -10.55 18.03 11.32
C TYR A 341 -11.38 19.26 10.95
N PRO A 342 -11.86 19.44 9.71
CA PRO A 342 -12.57 20.67 9.35
C PRO A 342 -13.89 20.83 10.13
N GLU A 343 -14.18 22.05 10.57
CA GLU A 343 -15.49 22.40 11.12
C GLU A 343 -16.63 22.04 10.12
N PRO A 344 -17.68 21.30 10.55
CA PRO A 344 -18.80 20.98 9.68
C PRO A 344 -19.53 22.24 9.18
N ALA A 345 -19.55 22.43 7.85
CA ALA A 345 -20.21 23.59 7.24
C ALA A 345 -21.75 23.51 7.22
N VAL A 346 -22.30 22.30 7.31
CA VAL A 346 -23.74 22.03 7.26
C VAL A 346 -24.11 20.91 8.24
N ASN A 347 -25.41 20.78 8.55
CA ASN A 347 -25.91 19.65 9.32
C ASN A 347 -25.96 18.38 8.47
N GLY A 348 -25.47 17.27 9.02
CA GLY A 348 -25.49 15.96 8.39
C GLY A 348 -24.25 15.68 7.53
N ILE A 349 -24.02 14.39 7.29
CA ILE A 349 -22.98 13.85 6.40
C ILE A 349 -23.63 12.79 5.50
N ASP A 350 -22.91 12.32 4.49
CA ASP A 350 -23.33 11.14 3.72
C ASP A 350 -23.57 9.95 4.67
N ILE A 351 -24.52 9.08 4.31
CA ILE A 351 -24.90 7.91 5.12
C ILE A 351 -23.89 6.77 4.95
N ASP A 352 -23.24 6.67 3.77
CA ASP A 352 -22.12 5.77 3.52
C ASP A 352 -20.84 6.30 4.19
#